data_AF-A0AA96Y981-F1
#
_entry.id   AF-A0AA96Y981-F1
#
_cell.length_a   1.000
_cell.length_b   1.000
_cell.length_c   1.000
_cell.angle_alpha   90.00
_cell.angle_beta   90.00
_cell.angle_gamma   90.00
#
_symmetry.space_group_name_H-M   'P 1'
#
loop_
_entity.id
_entity.type
_entity.pdbx_description
1 polymer ?
#
loop_
_entity_poly.entity_id
_entity_poly.type
_entity_poly.pdbx_seq_one_letter_code
_entity_poly.pdbx_strand_id
1 'polypeptide(L)'
;MSEETRDILADVVAHATGSAGISEDAGLDQAVPDALADDIDAYSEDSERRYGHLAEGIDDPDAEPEQEEPTQRGDKTVPLGALQEERNLRKQSQDRERELQAQVAQLQAFQAQVQQFLQQAQQSAQEQAIPDFAEDPEGHLNARLQQIERAQLQQQQSAQQQAQLQQFGQQLQQEVTAIAPTVTASEDALRAEVGGEAYDAAYQRVHQYVQAELAQRYPGANPAMIAQLEQVAGIAFVQQCQQMGIDPARHIYEKAQALGFVPSGQRVPNQQRKAPPTSLSTVPAAGRAPDQRGRLTAKDIASMPQDQFDALFESMRDTQRPQF
;
A
#
# COMPACT_ATOMS: atom_id res chain seq x y z
N MET A 1 -13.55 19.45 -12.52
CA MET A 1 -12.59 18.74 -11.66
C MET A 1 -12.80 19.27 -10.26
N SER A 2 -13.50 18.52 -9.42
CA SER A 2 -13.79 18.88 -8.03
C SER A 2 -12.53 18.73 -7.17
N GLU A 3 -12.40 19.55 -6.13
CA GLU A 3 -11.25 19.51 -5.20
C GLU A 3 -11.02 18.11 -4.60
N GLU A 4 -12.08 17.31 -4.41
CA GLU A 4 -11.98 15.91 -3.99
C GLU A 4 -11.10 15.03 -4.90
N THR A 5 -11.06 15.30 -6.22
CA THR A 5 -10.20 14.52 -7.13
C THR A 5 -8.72 14.87 -7.04
N ARG A 6 -8.38 16.05 -6.49
CA ARG A 6 -6.97 16.42 -6.24
C ARG A 6 -6.43 15.81 -4.96
N ASP A 7 -7.25 15.67 -3.92
CA ASP A 7 -6.83 15.02 -2.68
C ASP A 7 -6.57 13.53 -2.87
N ILE A 8 -7.39 12.83 -3.65
CA ILE A 8 -7.18 11.40 -3.95
C ILE A 8 -5.87 11.16 -4.71
N LEU A 9 -5.52 12.06 -5.64
CA LEU A 9 -4.27 11.96 -6.39
C LEU A 9 -3.04 12.30 -5.51
N ALA A 10 -3.17 13.26 -4.59
CA ALA A 10 -2.11 13.58 -3.64
C ALA A 10 -1.85 12.42 -2.66
N ASP A 11 -2.91 11.80 -2.14
CA ASP A 11 -2.81 10.63 -1.25
C ASP A 11 -2.24 9.40 -1.97
N VAL A 12 -2.68 9.15 -3.21
CA VAL A 12 -2.17 8.02 -4.01
C VAL A 12 -0.71 8.23 -4.39
N VAL A 13 -0.28 9.47 -4.70
CA VAL A 13 1.12 9.77 -5.00
C VAL A 13 1.99 9.67 -3.75
N ALA A 14 1.53 10.19 -2.60
CA ALA A 14 2.26 10.08 -1.34
C ALA A 14 2.40 8.63 -0.85
N HIS A 15 1.38 7.80 -1.05
CA HIS A 15 1.45 6.36 -0.79
C HIS A 15 2.32 5.61 -1.80
N ALA A 16 2.38 6.06 -3.05
CA ALA A 16 3.20 5.45 -4.09
C ALA A 16 4.70 5.80 -3.97
N THR A 17 5.05 6.99 -3.47
CA THR A 17 6.44 7.43 -3.32
C THR A 17 7.06 7.11 -1.95
N GLY A 18 6.28 6.52 -1.03
CA GLY A 18 6.74 6.22 0.34
C GLY A 18 7.10 7.46 1.15
N SER A 19 6.73 8.65 0.69
CA SER A 19 7.05 9.94 1.32
C SER A 19 5.94 10.45 2.24
N ALA A 20 4.99 9.59 2.61
CA ALA A 20 4.17 9.84 3.78
C ALA A 20 5.12 9.86 4.99
N GLY A 21 5.60 11.06 5.33
CA GLY A 21 6.31 11.28 6.58
C GLY A 21 5.51 10.64 7.72
N ILE A 22 6.24 10.11 8.70
CA ILE A 22 5.67 9.50 9.90
C ILE A 22 4.53 10.41 10.38
N SER A 23 3.32 9.86 10.48
CA SER A 23 2.14 10.60 10.94
C SER A 23 2.51 11.29 12.27
N GLU A 24 2.17 12.57 12.46
CA GLU A 24 2.49 13.30 13.71
C GLU A 24 1.91 12.62 14.97
N ASP A 25 0.98 11.68 14.78
CA ASP A 25 0.33 10.86 15.82
C ASP A 25 1.00 9.48 16.04
N ALA A 26 2.15 9.21 15.41
CA ALA A 26 2.88 7.96 15.61
C ALA A 26 3.52 7.92 17.00
N GLY A 27 2.93 7.13 17.90
CA GLY A 27 3.48 6.91 19.23
C GLY A 27 4.86 6.23 19.20
N LEU A 28 5.65 6.43 20.27
CA LEU A 28 6.99 5.85 20.48
C LEU A 28 7.08 4.32 20.31
N ASP A 29 5.93 3.62 20.30
CA ASP A 29 5.83 2.17 20.18
C ASP A 29 5.49 1.69 18.74
N GLN A 30 5.38 2.60 17.76
CA GLN A 30 5.01 2.24 16.40
C GLN A 30 6.20 1.69 15.61
N ALA A 31 6.01 0.53 14.98
CA ALA A 31 7.04 -0.12 14.17
C ALA A 31 7.39 0.76 12.95
N VAL A 32 8.68 1.01 12.78
CA VAL A 32 9.26 1.84 11.71
C VAL A 32 10.06 0.93 10.77
N PRO A 33 10.12 1.18 9.45
CA PRO A 33 10.92 0.37 8.53
C PRO A 33 12.39 0.30 8.92
N ASP A 34 13.04 -0.86 8.75
CA ASP A 34 14.43 -1.12 9.18
C ASP A 34 15.42 -0.07 8.67
N ALA A 35 15.31 0.35 7.40
CA ALA A 35 16.16 1.39 6.83
C ALA A 35 16.03 2.74 7.56
N LEU A 36 14.81 3.08 8.02
CA LEU A 36 14.59 4.31 8.78
C LEU A 36 15.06 4.17 10.23
N ALA A 37 14.93 2.97 10.81
CA ALA A 37 15.49 2.68 12.13
C ALA A 37 17.03 2.79 12.12
N ASP A 38 17.68 2.21 11.11
CA ASP A 38 19.12 2.32 10.89
C ASP A 38 19.55 3.78 10.66
N ASP A 39 18.79 4.56 9.89
CA ASP A 39 19.05 5.99 9.66
C ASP A 39 18.87 6.82 10.94
N ILE A 40 17.87 6.51 11.77
CA ILE A 40 17.64 7.17 13.07
C ILE A 40 18.77 6.84 14.04
N ASP A 41 19.19 5.58 14.12
CA ASP A 41 20.31 5.15 14.97
C ASP A 41 21.62 5.79 14.53
N ALA A 42 21.89 5.82 13.22
CA ALA A 42 23.05 6.50 12.64
C ALA A 42 23.02 8.01 12.87
N TYR A 43 21.86 8.64 12.73
CA TYR A 43 21.67 10.06 13.03
C TYR A 43 21.84 10.36 14.52
N SER A 44 21.34 9.50 15.41
CA SER A 44 21.50 9.64 16.86
C SER A 44 22.97 9.53 17.26
N GLU A 45 23.71 8.55 16.73
CA GLU A 45 25.16 8.44 16.97
C GLU A 45 25.93 9.65 16.41
N ASP A 46 25.62 10.10 15.19
CA ASP A 46 26.28 11.26 14.57
C ASP A 46 25.93 12.55 15.31
N SER A 47 24.69 12.69 15.78
CA SER A 47 24.23 13.80 16.62
C SER A 47 24.93 13.81 17.98
N GLU A 48 25.05 12.68 18.66
CA GLU A 48 25.79 12.59 19.93
C GLU A 48 27.29 12.89 19.73
N ARG A 49 27.90 12.46 18.62
CA ARG A 49 29.29 12.82 18.30
C ARG A 49 29.44 14.31 17.98
N ARG A 50 28.50 14.91 17.24
CA ARG A 50 28.56 16.31 16.81
C ARG A 50 28.08 17.32 17.85
N TYR A 51 27.19 16.94 18.75
CA TYR A 51 26.53 17.86 19.69
C TYR A 51 26.68 17.42 21.14
N GLY A 52 27.23 16.24 21.43
CA GLY A 52 27.52 15.81 22.80
C GLY A 52 28.45 16.77 23.55
N HIS A 53 29.33 17.47 22.83
CA HIS A 53 30.20 18.51 23.41
C HIS A 53 29.51 19.88 23.61
N LEU A 54 28.33 20.09 23.02
CA LEU A 54 27.53 21.31 23.19
C LEU A 54 26.56 21.19 24.36
N ALA A 55 26.09 19.98 24.68
CA ALA A 55 25.22 19.72 25.83
C ALA A 55 25.92 19.94 27.19
N GLU A 56 27.26 19.85 27.25
CA GLU A 56 28.04 20.15 28.46
C GLU A 56 28.35 21.65 28.68
N GLY A 57 27.95 22.54 27.75
CA GLY A 57 28.37 23.94 27.76
C GLY A 57 27.28 25.01 27.91
N ILE A 58 26.01 24.65 28.06
CA ILE A 58 24.91 25.63 28.17
C ILE A 58 24.74 26.06 29.63
N ASP A 59 25.67 26.90 30.11
CA ASP A 59 25.55 27.63 31.37
C ASP A 59 26.21 29.03 31.31
N ASP A 60 26.30 29.64 30.11
CA ASP A 60 26.76 31.03 29.98
C ASP A 60 25.86 31.86 29.02
N PRO A 61 24.96 32.70 29.55
CA PRO A 61 23.90 33.38 28.78
C PRO A 61 24.29 34.76 28.21
N ASP A 62 25.52 34.98 27.73
CA ASP A 62 25.98 36.35 27.37
C ASP A 62 26.77 36.50 26.05
N ALA A 63 26.57 35.63 25.06
CA ALA A 63 27.22 35.78 23.75
C ALA A 63 26.32 36.49 22.71
N GLU A 64 26.65 37.74 22.39
CA GLU A 64 26.03 38.59 21.35
C GLU A 64 26.21 38.02 19.91
N PRO A 65 25.26 38.30 18.98
CA PRO A 65 25.30 37.79 17.61
C PRO A 65 26.17 38.66 16.69
N GLU A 66 27.19 38.05 16.06
CA GLU A 66 28.00 38.67 15.01
C GLU A 66 27.32 38.62 13.62
N GLN A 67 27.66 39.64 12.84
CA GLN A 67 27.00 40.17 11.66
C GLN A 67 27.07 39.31 10.39
N GLU A 68 26.03 39.45 9.58
CA GLU A 68 25.86 38.93 8.22
C GLU A 68 26.84 39.56 7.19
N GLU A 69 27.49 38.73 6.37
CA GLU A 69 28.24 39.16 5.17
C GLU A 69 27.38 39.15 3.89
N PRO A 70 27.60 40.08 2.94
CA PRO A 70 26.78 40.22 1.75
C PRO A 70 27.23 39.30 0.59
N THR A 71 26.24 38.69 -0.05
CA THR A 71 26.35 37.72 -1.15
C THR A 71 26.84 38.35 -2.46
N GLN A 72 27.90 37.77 -3.05
CA GLN A 72 28.37 38.07 -4.40
C GLN A 72 27.41 37.49 -5.46
N ARG A 73 26.82 38.34 -6.29
CA ARG A 73 26.05 37.95 -7.49
C ARG A 73 27.01 37.71 -8.65
N GLY A 74 27.43 36.46 -8.83
CA GLY A 74 28.11 36.01 -10.05
C GLY A 74 27.09 35.73 -11.16
N ASP A 75 27.35 36.28 -12.36
CA ASP A 75 26.60 36.01 -13.59
C ASP A 75 26.60 34.51 -13.91
N LYS A 76 25.48 33.84 -13.60
CA LYS A 76 25.25 32.43 -13.91
C LYS A 76 24.82 32.31 -15.37
N THR A 77 25.80 32.20 -16.27
CA THR A 77 25.57 31.81 -17.66
C THR A 77 25.10 30.36 -17.69
N VAL A 78 23.79 30.15 -17.85
CA VAL A 78 23.21 28.80 -17.92
C VAL A 78 23.63 28.16 -19.27
N PRO A 79 24.32 27.00 -19.25
CA PRO A 79 24.79 26.36 -20.48
C PRO A 79 23.59 25.96 -21.36
N LEU A 80 23.56 26.46 -22.60
CA LEU A 80 22.46 26.27 -23.55
C LEU A 80 22.14 24.79 -23.85
N GLY A 81 23.09 23.87 -23.66
CA GLY A 81 22.88 22.43 -23.78
C GLY A 81 21.90 21.88 -22.74
N ALA A 82 22.04 22.30 -21.48
CA ALA A 82 21.16 21.87 -20.39
C ALA A 82 19.71 22.34 -20.59
N LEU A 83 19.51 23.53 -21.19
CA LEU A 83 18.18 24.04 -21.52
C LEU A 83 17.49 23.28 -22.66
N GLN A 84 18.26 22.72 -23.60
CA GLN A 84 17.70 21.90 -24.69
C GLN A 84 17.33 20.50 -24.17
N GLU A 85 18.16 19.91 -23.31
CA GLU A 85 17.87 18.65 -22.63
C GLU A 85 16.63 18.77 -21.74
N GLU A 86 16.52 19.84 -20.93
CA GLU A 86 15.34 20.10 -20.11
C GLU A 86 14.07 20.25 -20.96
N ARG A 87 14.14 20.99 -22.08
CA ARG A 87 13.00 21.11 -23.01
C ARG A 87 12.59 19.78 -23.62
N ASN A 88 13.54 18.94 -23.99
CA ASN A 88 13.25 17.63 -24.57
C ASN A 88 12.63 16.68 -23.54
N LEU A 89 13.16 16.67 -22.31
CA LEU A 89 12.59 15.90 -21.20
C LEU A 89 11.17 16.35 -20.87
N ARG A 90 10.94 17.66 -20.81
CA ARG A 90 9.62 18.23 -20.54
C ARG A 90 8.62 17.96 -21.65
N LYS A 91 9.08 17.92 -22.90
CA LYS A 91 8.24 17.56 -24.05
C LYS A 91 7.85 16.08 -23.99
N GLN A 92 8.81 15.18 -23.71
CA GLN A 92 8.51 13.76 -23.52
C GLN A 92 7.56 13.51 -22.35
N SER A 93 7.73 14.21 -21.23
CA SER A 93 6.82 14.06 -20.08
C SER A 93 5.40 14.53 -20.44
N GLN A 94 5.27 15.66 -21.16
CA GLN A 94 3.95 16.13 -21.62
C GLN A 94 3.29 15.20 -22.63
N ASP A 95 4.06 14.64 -23.57
CA ASP A 95 3.52 13.70 -24.54
C ASP A 95 3.02 12.43 -23.84
N ARG A 96 3.76 11.94 -22.84
CA ARG A 96 3.36 10.79 -22.01
C ARG A 96 2.14 11.08 -21.13
N GLU A 97 2.07 12.25 -20.52
CA GLU A 97 0.89 12.69 -19.75
C GLU A 97 -0.36 12.76 -20.63
N ARG A 98 -0.23 13.24 -21.87
CA ARG A 98 -1.34 13.26 -22.82
C ARG A 98 -1.79 11.86 -23.21
N GLU A 99 -0.85 10.94 -23.39
CA GLU A 99 -1.14 9.54 -23.71
C GLU A 99 -1.90 8.86 -22.57
N LEU A 100 -1.46 9.06 -21.33
CA LEU A 100 -2.14 8.57 -20.13
C LEU A 100 -3.53 9.20 -19.97
N GLN A 101 -3.67 10.52 -20.17
CA GLN A 101 -4.99 11.17 -20.14
C GLN A 101 -5.93 10.61 -21.20
N ALA A 102 -5.44 10.33 -22.41
CA ALA A 102 -6.24 9.74 -23.47
C ALA A 102 -6.69 8.32 -23.08
N GLN A 103 -5.81 7.53 -22.48
CA GLN A 103 -6.13 6.18 -22.00
C GLN A 103 -7.18 6.20 -20.88
N VAL A 104 -7.02 7.08 -19.89
CA VAL A 104 -7.99 7.26 -18.80
C VAL A 104 -9.34 7.73 -19.35
N ALA A 105 -9.36 8.69 -20.27
CA ALA A 105 -10.58 9.15 -20.91
C ALA A 105 -11.29 8.04 -21.68
N GLN A 106 -10.55 7.17 -22.36
CA GLN A 106 -11.10 6.01 -23.06
C GLN A 106 -11.73 5.00 -22.08
N LEU A 107 -11.08 4.75 -20.95
CA LEU A 107 -11.56 3.84 -19.90
C LEU A 107 -12.82 4.41 -19.22
N GLN A 108 -12.85 5.71 -18.97
CA GLN A 108 -14.02 6.41 -18.42
C GLN A 108 -15.21 6.38 -19.39
N ALA A 109 -14.95 6.60 -20.69
CA ALA A 109 -15.97 6.50 -21.73
C ALA A 109 -16.55 5.08 -21.81
N PHE A 110 -15.69 4.06 -21.71
CA PHE A 110 -16.11 2.67 -21.67
C PHE A 110 -16.98 2.37 -20.44
N GLN A 111 -16.58 2.84 -19.26
CA GLN A 111 -17.37 2.65 -18.03
C GLN A 111 -18.75 3.34 -18.12
N ALA A 112 -18.80 4.56 -18.68
CA ALA A 112 -20.05 5.28 -18.90
C ALA A 112 -20.97 4.54 -19.87
N GLN A 113 -20.41 3.98 -20.95
CA GLN A 113 -21.15 3.17 -21.92
C GLN A 113 -21.76 1.91 -21.27
N VAL A 114 -21.00 1.24 -20.39
CA VAL A 114 -21.47 0.07 -19.65
C VAL A 114 -22.61 0.43 -18.69
N GLN A 115 -22.50 1.54 -17.94
CA GLN A 115 -23.58 1.98 -17.05
C GLN A 115 -24.85 2.37 -17.81
N GLN A 116 -24.71 3.08 -18.93
CA GLN A 116 -25.85 3.47 -19.77
C GLN A 116 -26.58 2.24 -20.32
N PHE A 117 -25.83 1.20 -20.72
CA PHE A 117 -26.41 -0.06 -21.16
C PHE A 117 -27.15 -0.79 -20.04
N LEU A 118 -26.58 -0.86 -18.83
CA LEU A 118 -27.24 -1.44 -17.65
C LEU A 118 -28.57 -0.74 -17.33
N GLN A 119 -28.61 0.59 -17.41
CA GLN A 119 -29.84 1.36 -17.26
C GLN A 119 -30.84 1.08 -18.38
N GLN A 120 -30.39 1.03 -19.64
CA GLN A 120 -31.27 0.77 -20.78
C GLN A 120 -31.85 -0.65 -20.74
N ALA A 121 -31.04 -1.65 -20.36
CA ALA A 121 -31.49 -3.02 -20.15
C ALA A 121 -32.57 -3.09 -19.06
N GLN A 122 -32.38 -2.38 -17.95
CA GLN A 122 -33.35 -2.34 -16.85
C GLN A 122 -34.66 -1.63 -17.23
N GLN A 123 -34.61 -0.58 -18.05
CA GLN A 123 -35.81 0.09 -18.58
C GLN A 123 -36.54 -0.74 -19.63
N SER A 124 -35.81 -1.49 -20.46
CA SER A 124 -36.42 -2.37 -21.48
C SER A 124 -37.11 -3.61 -20.89
N ALA A 125 -36.85 -3.93 -19.62
CA ALA A 125 -37.53 -4.99 -18.88
C ALA A 125 -38.91 -4.56 -18.32
N GLN A 126 -39.27 -3.27 -18.37
CA GLN A 126 -40.66 -2.85 -18.19
C GLN A 126 -41.42 -3.20 -19.47
N GLU A 127 -42.09 -4.35 -19.44
CA GLU A 127 -42.96 -4.86 -20.51
C GLU A 127 -43.92 -3.76 -20.98
N GLN A 128 -43.70 -3.25 -22.19
CA GLN A 128 -44.74 -2.48 -22.88
C GLN A 128 -45.90 -3.44 -23.12
N ALA A 129 -47.04 -3.17 -22.48
CA ALA A 129 -48.27 -3.92 -22.67
C ALA A 129 -48.61 -3.92 -24.17
N ILE A 130 -48.48 -5.08 -24.81
CA ILE A 130 -48.85 -5.25 -26.21
C ILE A 130 -50.38 -5.23 -26.25
N PRO A 131 -51.02 -4.31 -27.02
CA PRO A 131 -52.47 -4.29 -27.15
C PRO A 131 -52.96 -5.64 -27.67
N ASP A 132 -54.10 -6.12 -27.18
CA ASP A 132 -54.63 -7.41 -27.64
C ASP A 132 -55.02 -7.31 -29.12
N PHE A 133 -54.71 -8.35 -29.89
CA PHE A 133 -54.89 -8.34 -31.35
C PHE A 133 -56.37 -8.14 -31.76
N ALA A 134 -57.30 -8.56 -30.90
CA ALA A 134 -58.73 -8.41 -31.12
C ALA A 134 -59.24 -6.96 -31.00
N GLU A 135 -58.55 -6.11 -30.25
CA GLU A 135 -58.94 -4.71 -30.00
C GLU A 135 -58.28 -3.74 -30.97
N ASP A 136 -57.01 -3.95 -31.32
CA ASP A 136 -56.27 -3.15 -32.31
C ASP A 136 -55.22 -4.01 -33.05
N PRO A 137 -55.59 -4.62 -34.20
CA PRO A 137 -54.69 -5.49 -34.95
C PRO A 137 -53.51 -4.73 -35.59
N GLU A 138 -53.71 -3.46 -35.98
CA GLU A 138 -52.64 -2.63 -36.54
C GLU A 138 -51.66 -2.19 -35.45
N GLY A 139 -52.18 -1.77 -34.28
CA GLY A 139 -51.38 -1.47 -33.09
C GLY A 139 -50.58 -2.66 -32.57
N HIS A 140 -51.17 -3.85 -32.52
CA HIS A 140 -50.48 -5.08 -32.14
C HIS A 140 -49.34 -5.44 -33.11
N LEU A 141 -49.56 -5.33 -34.43
CA LEU A 141 -48.51 -5.58 -35.43
C LEU A 141 -47.38 -4.55 -35.33
N ASN A 142 -47.69 -3.27 -35.16
CA ASN A 142 -46.70 -2.22 -34.98
C ASN A 142 -45.89 -2.41 -33.69
N ALA A 143 -46.54 -2.77 -32.58
CA ALA A 143 -45.88 -3.08 -31.31
C ALA A 143 -44.94 -4.29 -31.43
N ARG A 144 -45.36 -5.35 -32.14
CA ARG A 144 -44.53 -6.53 -32.43
C ARG A 144 -43.34 -6.20 -33.33
N LEU A 145 -43.53 -5.38 -34.36
CA LEU A 145 -42.43 -4.91 -35.22
C LEU A 145 -41.40 -4.10 -34.42
N GLN A 146 -41.84 -3.18 -33.56
CA GLN A 146 -40.95 -2.43 -32.68
C GLN A 146 -40.21 -3.33 -31.68
N GLN A 147 -40.86 -4.40 -31.18
CA GLN A 147 -40.21 -5.38 -30.31
C GLN A 147 -39.09 -6.14 -31.04
N ILE A 148 -39.33 -6.53 -32.30
CA ILE A 148 -38.34 -7.22 -33.14
C ILE A 148 -37.17 -6.27 -33.46
N GLU A 149 -37.45 -5.02 -33.81
CA GLU A 149 -36.41 -4.02 -34.11
C GLU A 149 -35.54 -3.73 -32.89
N ARG A 150 -36.14 -3.59 -31.69
CA ARG A 150 -35.39 -3.46 -30.43
C ARG A 150 -34.56 -4.69 -30.10
N ALA A 151 -35.12 -5.89 -30.27
CA ALA A 151 -34.39 -7.14 -30.05
C ALA A 151 -33.19 -7.25 -31.00
N GLN A 152 -33.35 -6.85 -32.27
CA GLN A 152 -32.25 -6.83 -33.24
C GLN A 152 -31.18 -5.80 -32.88
N LEU A 153 -31.58 -4.58 -32.46
CA LEU A 153 -30.66 -3.55 -31.96
C LEU A 153 -29.88 -4.03 -30.72
N GLN A 154 -30.56 -4.66 -29.76
CA GLN A 154 -29.94 -5.21 -28.57
C GLN A 154 -28.96 -6.35 -28.90
N GLN A 155 -29.31 -7.21 -29.85
CA GLN A 155 -28.42 -8.26 -30.34
C GLN A 155 -27.17 -7.68 -31.02
N GLN A 156 -27.34 -6.62 -31.83
CA GLN A 156 -26.23 -5.96 -32.51
C GLN A 156 -25.29 -5.27 -31.51
N GLN A 157 -25.83 -4.60 -30.49
CA GLN A 157 -25.04 -4.00 -29.41
C GLN A 157 -24.30 -5.07 -28.58
N SER A 158 -24.97 -6.18 -28.26
CA SER A 158 -24.35 -7.30 -27.54
C SER A 158 -23.19 -7.91 -28.34
N ALA A 159 -23.33 -8.05 -29.66
CA ALA A 159 -22.28 -8.56 -30.52
C ALA A 159 -21.07 -7.61 -30.59
N GLN A 160 -21.31 -6.30 -30.71
CA GLN A 160 -20.24 -5.30 -30.66
C GLN A 160 -19.49 -5.31 -29.32
N GLN A 161 -20.23 -5.43 -28.20
CA GLN A 161 -19.62 -5.53 -26.87
C GLN A 161 -18.76 -6.79 -26.73
N GLN A 162 -19.24 -7.93 -27.22
CA GLN A 162 -18.47 -9.17 -27.15
C GLN A 162 -17.18 -9.08 -27.99
N ALA A 163 -17.25 -8.46 -29.16
CA ALA A 163 -16.07 -8.19 -29.98
C ALA A 163 -15.07 -7.26 -29.28
N GLN A 164 -15.55 -6.20 -28.61
CA GLN A 164 -14.71 -5.28 -27.86
C GLN A 164 -14.04 -5.94 -26.65
N LEU A 165 -14.77 -6.79 -25.91
CA LEU A 165 -14.21 -7.56 -24.80
C LEU A 165 -13.16 -8.56 -25.28
N GLN A 166 -13.37 -9.22 -26.42
CA GLN A 166 -12.35 -10.09 -27.02
C GLN A 166 -11.11 -9.31 -27.43
N GLN A 167 -11.28 -8.14 -28.06
CA GLN A 167 -10.15 -7.30 -28.45
C GLN A 167 -9.36 -6.82 -27.23
N PHE A 168 -10.05 -6.40 -26.16
CA PHE A 168 -9.41 -6.01 -24.91
C PHE A 168 -8.65 -7.18 -24.28
N GLY A 169 -9.25 -8.38 -24.24
CA GLY A 169 -8.57 -9.58 -23.75
C GLY A 169 -7.31 -9.94 -24.55
N GLN A 170 -7.34 -9.78 -25.87
CA GLN A 170 -6.16 -10.00 -26.72
C GLN A 170 -5.07 -8.97 -26.46
N GLN A 171 -5.41 -7.68 -26.32
CA GLN A 171 -4.45 -6.63 -25.98
C GLN A 171 -3.79 -6.91 -24.63
N LEU A 172 -4.59 -7.23 -23.62
CA LEU A 172 -4.09 -7.58 -22.29
C LEU A 172 -3.12 -8.76 -22.35
N GLN A 173 -3.45 -9.80 -23.14
CA GLN A 173 -2.57 -10.96 -23.28
C GLN A 173 -1.25 -10.64 -24.01
N GLN A 174 -1.28 -9.72 -24.98
CA GLN A 174 -0.07 -9.21 -25.62
C GLN A 174 0.81 -8.44 -24.63
N GLU A 175 0.21 -7.59 -23.79
CA GLU A 175 0.94 -6.84 -22.76
C GLU A 175 1.59 -7.77 -21.73
N VAL A 176 0.85 -8.78 -21.25
CA VAL A 176 1.38 -9.81 -20.34
C VAL A 176 2.58 -10.52 -20.97
N THR A 177 2.46 -10.90 -22.25
CA THR A 177 3.55 -11.58 -22.97
C THR A 177 4.77 -10.68 -23.14
N ALA A 178 4.57 -9.37 -23.32
CA ALA A 178 5.64 -8.40 -23.47
C ALA A 178 6.40 -8.14 -22.16
N ILE A 179 5.70 -8.10 -21.01
CA ILE A 179 6.33 -7.83 -19.70
C ILE A 179 6.89 -9.09 -19.03
N ALA A 180 6.37 -10.28 -19.38
CA ALA A 180 6.77 -11.56 -18.80
C ALA A 180 8.29 -11.75 -18.65
N PRO A 181 9.14 -11.55 -19.69
CA PRO A 181 10.58 -11.78 -19.54
C PRO A 181 11.24 -10.84 -18.54
N THR A 182 10.79 -9.59 -18.46
CA THR A 182 11.32 -8.60 -17.50
C THR A 182 10.94 -8.96 -16.08
N VAL A 183 9.68 -9.37 -15.86
CA VAL A 183 9.20 -9.81 -14.55
C VAL A 183 9.94 -11.07 -14.11
N THR A 184 10.02 -12.10 -14.96
CA THR A 184 10.72 -13.35 -14.61
C THR A 184 12.18 -13.11 -14.26
N ALA A 185 12.90 -12.27 -15.00
CA ALA A 185 14.30 -11.94 -14.69
C ALA A 185 14.46 -11.22 -13.33
N SER A 186 13.54 -10.30 -13.02
CA SER A 186 13.49 -9.57 -11.75
C SER A 186 13.16 -10.51 -10.58
N GLU A 187 12.19 -11.41 -10.74
CA GLU A 187 11.86 -12.43 -9.74
C GLU A 187 13.02 -13.38 -9.49
N ASP A 188 13.68 -13.89 -10.53
CA ASP A 188 14.79 -14.83 -10.41
C ASP A 188 16.00 -14.18 -9.70
N ALA A 189 16.28 -12.91 -10.00
CA ALA A 189 17.33 -12.15 -9.32
C ALA A 189 17.03 -12.01 -7.83
N LEU A 190 15.81 -11.65 -7.46
CA LEU A 190 15.43 -11.47 -6.05
C LEU A 190 15.30 -12.80 -5.29
N ARG A 191 14.80 -13.86 -5.94
CA ARG A 191 14.77 -15.22 -5.39
C ARG A 191 16.19 -15.72 -5.07
N ALA A 192 17.19 -15.35 -5.87
CA ALA A 192 18.59 -15.69 -5.60
C ALA A 192 19.18 -14.90 -4.42
N GLU A 193 18.73 -13.66 -4.19
CA GLU A 193 19.19 -12.80 -3.09
C GLU A 193 18.57 -13.16 -1.74
N VAL A 194 17.24 -13.28 -1.69
CA VAL A 194 16.46 -13.44 -0.44
C VAL A 194 16.15 -14.90 -0.13
N GLY A 195 16.17 -15.77 -1.15
CA GLY A 195 15.72 -17.15 -1.07
C GLY A 195 14.29 -17.32 -1.60
N GLY A 196 14.09 -18.33 -2.46
CA GLY A 196 12.82 -18.57 -3.16
C GLY A 196 11.61 -18.67 -2.24
N GLU A 197 11.70 -19.44 -1.15
CA GLU A 197 10.59 -19.62 -0.21
C GLU A 197 10.17 -18.31 0.48
N ALA A 198 11.13 -17.46 0.81
CA ALA A 198 10.85 -16.17 1.46
C ALA A 198 10.18 -15.19 0.49
N TYR A 199 10.63 -15.15 -0.77
CA TYR A 199 10.00 -14.34 -1.81
C TYR A 199 8.58 -14.83 -2.11
N ASP A 200 8.37 -16.13 -2.31
CA ASP A 200 7.04 -16.67 -2.65
C ASP A 200 6.02 -16.42 -1.52
N ALA A 201 6.45 -16.50 -0.26
CA ALA A 201 5.60 -16.16 0.89
C ALA A 201 5.30 -14.65 0.99
N ALA A 202 6.28 -13.79 0.66
CA ALA A 202 6.09 -12.34 0.58
C ALA A 202 5.08 -11.97 -0.53
N TYR A 203 5.26 -12.55 -1.72
CA TYR A 203 4.34 -12.38 -2.85
C TYR A 203 2.92 -12.80 -2.48
N GLN A 204 2.75 -13.98 -1.87
CA GLN A 204 1.44 -14.48 -1.46
C GLN A 204 0.75 -13.53 -0.46
N ARG A 205 1.50 -12.92 0.46
CA ARG A 205 0.98 -11.95 1.42
C ARG A 205 0.45 -10.69 0.74
N VAL A 206 1.23 -10.13 -0.19
CA VAL A 206 0.83 -8.94 -0.98
C VAL A 206 -0.39 -9.26 -1.84
N HIS A 207 -0.40 -10.41 -2.52
CA HIS A 207 -1.52 -10.86 -3.32
C HIS A 207 -2.82 -10.98 -2.50
N GLN A 208 -2.77 -11.60 -1.31
CA GLN A 208 -3.94 -11.67 -0.41
C GLN A 208 -4.43 -10.29 0.02
N TYR A 209 -3.51 -9.37 0.31
CA TYR A 209 -3.84 -7.99 0.67
C TYR A 209 -4.55 -7.27 -0.49
N VAL A 210 -4.00 -7.34 -1.70
CA VAL A 210 -4.59 -6.73 -2.90
C VAL A 210 -5.97 -7.30 -3.20
N GLN A 211 -6.15 -8.63 -3.10
CA GLN A 211 -7.46 -9.24 -3.29
C GLN A 211 -8.49 -8.76 -2.26
N ALA A 212 -8.10 -8.63 -1.00
CA ALA A 212 -8.99 -8.11 0.04
C ALA A 212 -9.37 -6.63 -0.21
N GLU A 213 -8.40 -5.82 -0.63
CA GLU A 213 -8.62 -4.41 -0.99
C GLU A 213 -9.58 -4.27 -2.19
N LEU A 214 -9.37 -5.07 -3.24
CA LEU A 214 -10.24 -5.09 -4.41
C LEU A 214 -11.67 -5.55 -4.05
N ALA A 215 -11.81 -6.57 -3.21
CA ALA A 215 -13.12 -7.03 -2.75
C ALA A 215 -13.85 -5.96 -1.94
N GLN A 216 -13.14 -5.20 -1.09
CA GLN A 216 -13.70 -4.10 -0.32
C GLN A 216 -14.12 -2.93 -1.22
N ARG A 217 -13.31 -2.60 -2.24
CA ARG A 217 -13.57 -1.48 -3.16
C ARG A 217 -14.71 -1.78 -4.13
N TYR A 218 -14.95 -3.04 -4.46
CA TYR A 218 -16.00 -3.49 -5.39
C TYR A 218 -16.93 -4.54 -4.76
N PRO A 219 -17.83 -4.15 -3.82
CA PRO A 219 -18.63 -5.08 -3.00
C PRO A 219 -19.69 -5.92 -3.75
N GLY A 220 -19.72 -5.89 -5.08
CA GLY A 220 -20.57 -6.75 -5.93
C GLY A 220 -19.81 -7.47 -7.05
N ALA A 221 -18.50 -7.36 -7.10
CA ALA A 221 -17.68 -8.04 -8.09
C ALA A 221 -17.65 -9.55 -7.79
N ASN A 222 -17.82 -10.38 -8.83
CA ASN A 222 -17.62 -11.82 -8.69
C ASN A 222 -16.10 -12.14 -8.61
N PRO A 223 -15.70 -13.33 -8.14
CA PRO A 223 -14.28 -13.68 -8.02
C PRO A 223 -13.50 -13.62 -9.34
N ALA A 224 -14.16 -13.91 -10.47
CA ALA A 224 -13.54 -13.84 -11.79
C ALA A 224 -13.21 -12.39 -12.20
N MET A 225 -14.09 -11.44 -11.88
CA MET A 225 -13.88 -10.02 -12.12
C MET A 225 -12.77 -9.47 -11.21
N ILE A 226 -12.70 -9.92 -9.95
CA ILE A 226 -11.60 -9.54 -9.05
C ILE A 226 -10.26 -10.04 -9.61
N ALA A 227 -10.18 -11.28 -10.07
CA ALA A 227 -8.97 -11.83 -10.69
C ALA A 227 -8.57 -11.06 -11.97
N GLN A 228 -9.55 -10.64 -12.78
CA GLN A 228 -9.28 -9.82 -13.96
C GLN A 228 -8.77 -8.42 -13.59
N LEU A 229 -9.37 -7.78 -12.58
CA LEU A 229 -8.92 -6.49 -12.08
C LEU A 229 -7.51 -6.56 -11.49
N GLU A 230 -7.21 -7.62 -10.76
CA GLU A 230 -5.88 -7.91 -10.23
C GLU A 230 -4.85 -8.06 -11.35
N GLN A 231 -5.18 -8.78 -12.42
CA GLN A 231 -4.30 -8.93 -13.59
C GLN A 231 -4.01 -7.58 -14.27
N VAL A 232 -5.05 -6.75 -14.48
CA VAL A 232 -4.90 -5.40 -15.06
C VAL A 232 -4.02 -4.53 -14.15
N ALA A 233 -4.27 -4.55 -12.84
CA ALA A 233 -3.51 -3.80 -11.86
C ALA A 233 -2.04 -4.24 -11.82
N GLY A 234 -1.78 -5.55 -11.92
CA GLY A 234 -0.43 -6.10 -11.99
C GLY A 234 0.36 -5.61 -13.20
N ILE A 235 -0.26 -5.55 -14.39
CA ILE A 235 0.37 -5.00 -15.60
C ILE A 235 0.70 -3.52 -15.42
N ALA A 236 -0.27 -2.73 -14.94
CA ALA A 236 -0.07 -1.30 -14.69
C ALA A 236 1.05 -1.06 -13.66
N PHE A 237 1.11 -1.86 -12.60
CA PHE A 237 2.15 -1.83 -11.59
C PHE A 237 3.55 -2.10 -12.19
N VAL A 238 3.69 -3.17 -12.98
CA VAL A 238 4.97 -3.50 -13.63
C VAL A 238 5.39 -2.37 -14.57
N GLN A 239 4.46 -1.84 -15.38
CA GLN A 239 4.74 -0.71 -16.25
C GLN A 239 5.19 0.50 -15.45
N GLN A 240 4.54 0.83 -14.33
CA GLN A 240 4.91 1.93 -13.44
C GLN A 240 6.33 1.75 -12.89
N CYS A 241 6.67 0.56 -12.39
CA CYS A 241 8.01 0.22 -11.91
C CYS A 241 9.07 0.45 -13.01
N GLN A 242 8.78 0.03 -14.25
CA GLN A 242 9.67 0.26 -15.38
C GLN A 242 9.87 1.75 -15.69
N GLN A 243 8.83 2.60 -15.55
CA GLN A 243 8.99 4.05 -15.79
C GLN A 243 9.85 4.71 -14.70
N MET A 244 9.74 4.22 -13.47
CA MET A 244 10.53 4.71 -12.34
C MET A 244 11.94 4.11 -12.28
N GLY A 245 12.24 3.10 -13.10
CA GLY A 245 13.50 2.37 -13.04
C GLY A 245 13.64 1.52 -11.77
N ILE A 246 12.52 1.11 -11.17
CA ILE A 246 12.48 0.28 -9.96
C ILE A 246 12.24 -1.19 -10.35
N ASP A 247 12.90 -2.10 -9.64
CA ASP A 247 12.70 -3.54 -9.81
C ASP A 247 11.33 -3.96 -9.21
N PRO A 248 10.41 -4.55 -10.00
CA PRO A 248 9.07 -4.86 -9.55
C PRO A 248 9.04 -5.94 -8.47
N ALA A 249 9.87 -6.98 -8.55
CA ALA A 249 9.93 -8.03 -7.54
C ALA A 249 10.42 -7.47 -6.20
N ARG A 250 11.44 -6.59 -6.24
CA ARG A 250 11.97 -5.96 -5.03
C ARG A 250 10.92 -5.09 -4.37
N HIS A 251 10.18 -4.33 -5.17
CA HIS A 251 9.12 -3.47 -4.65
C HIS A 251 7.96 -4.27 -4.03
N ILE A 252 7.59 -5.43 -4.61
CA ILE A 252 6.63 -6.36 -3.99
C ILE A 252 7.15 -6.86 -2.64
N TYR A 253 8.43 -7.21 -2.54
CA TYR A 253 9.02 -7.69 -1.30
C TYR A 253 9.05 -6.62 -0.21
N GLU A 254 9.48 -5.40 -0.53
CA GLU A 254 9.43 -4.23 0.37
C GLU A 254 7.99 -3.94 0.82
N LYS A 255 7.02 -4.02 -0.09
CA LYS A 255 5.60 -3.88 0.25
C LYS A 255 5.15 -4.98 1.21
N ALA A 256 5.58 -6.22 1.02
CA ALA A 256 5.28 -7.31 1.94
C ALA A 256 5.84 -7.03 3.33
N GLN A 257 7.08 -6.54 3.43
CA GLN A 257 7.71 -6.15 4.71
C GLN A 257 6.91 -5.03 5.39
N ALA A 258 6.47 -4.02 4.64
CA ALA A 258 5.60 -2.96 5.16
C ALA A 258 4.24 -3.48 5.65
N LEU A 259 3.74 -4.59 5.09
CA LEU A 259 2.53 -5.31 5.56
C LEU A 259 2.81 -6.26 6.75
N GLY A 260 4.01 -6.20 7.33
CA GLY A 260 4.43 -7.01 8.47
C GLY A 260 4.88 -8.42 8.09
N PHE A 261 5.23 -8.68 6.83
CA PHE A 261 5.87 -9.94 6.46
C PHE A 261 7.29 -10.00 7.05
N VAL A 262 7.54 -11.00 7.88
CA VAL A 262 8.87 -11.31 8.40
C VAL A 262 9.32 -12.63 7.77
N PRO A 263 10.48 -12.68 7.09
CA PRO A 263 10.99 -13.90 6.47
C PRO A 263 11.10 -15.00 7.52
N SER A 264 10.38 -16.10 7.31
CA SER A 264 10.40 -17.25 8.22
C SER A 264 11.81 -17.84 8.27
N GLY A 265 12.58 -17.46 9.29
CA GLY A 265 13.97 -17.91 9.47
C GLY A 265 14.93 -16.83 9.92
N GLN A 266 14.62 -15.55 9.73
CA GLN A 266 15.40 -14.45 10.28
C GLN A 266 14.81 -14.03 11.63
N ARG A 267 15.57 -14.30 12.70
CA ARG A 267 15.32 -13.69 14.01
C ARG A 267 15.80 -12.24 13.95
N VAL A 268 14.94 -11.31 14.32
CA VAL A 268 15.33 -9.92 14.61
C VAL A 268 16.40 -9.93 15.71
N PRO A 269 17.61 -9.37 15.49
CA PRO A 269 18.56 -9.11 16.56
C PRO A 269 17.87 -8.23 17.62
N ASN A 270 18.03 -8.53 18.91
CA ASN A 270 17.40 -7.82 20.03
C ASN A 270 15.88 -7.94 20.24
N GLN A 271 15.10 -8.63 19.40
CA GLN A 271 13.81 -9.15 19.86
C GLN A 271 14.04 -10.40 20.73
N GLN A 272 14.47 -10.18 21.98
CA GLN A 272 14.01 -11.04 23.04
C GLN A 272 12.49 -10.98 22.96
N ARG A 273 11.83 -12.10 22.64
CA ARG A 273 10.37 -12.25 22.74
C ARG A 273 9.95 -11.54 24.03
N LYS A 274 9.37 -10.33 23.93
CA LYS A 274 8.68 -9.72 25.05
C LYS A 274 7.56 -10.71 25.31
N ALA A 275 7.79 -11.61 26.26
CA ALA A 275 6.78 -12.53 26.73
C ALA A 275 5.55 -11.65 27.02
N PRO A 276 4.35 -12.09 26.63
CA PRO A 276 3.13 -11.33 26.91
C PRO A 276 3.19 -10.90 28.37
N PRO A 277 2.87 -9.64 28.71
CA PRO A 277 3.03 -9.12 30.07
C PRO A 277 2.20 -9.98 31.02
N THR A 278 2.83 -11.00 31.60
CA THR A 278 2.24 -11.76 32.67
C THR A 278 2.33 -10.88 33.90
N SER A 279 1.22 -10.71 34.60
CA SER A 279 1.01 -9.78 35.72
C SER A 279 1.88 -10.06 36.97
N LEU A 280 3.01 -10.73 36.81
CA LEU A 280 3.98 -11.12 37.83
C LEU A 280 5.30 -10.32 37.74
N SER A 281 5.50 -9.51 36.70
CA SER A 281 6.74 -8.72 36.52
C SER A 281 6.88 -7.52 37.46
N THR A 282 5.82 -7.15 38.17
CA THR A 282 5.77 -5.99 39.08
C THR A 282 5.82 -6.34 40.56
N VAL A 283 6.03 -7.60 40.94
CA VAL A 283 6.18 -7.96 42.36
C VAL A 283 7.56 -7.49 42.85
N PRO A 284 7.64 -6.54 43.80
CA PRO A 284 8.92 -6.08 44.33
C PRO A 284 9.58 -7.22 45.13
N ALA A 285 10.67 -7.77 44.59
CA ALA A 285 11.46 -8.77 45.28
C ALA A 285 12.08 -8.15 46.55
N ALA A 286 11.60 -8.57 47.71
CA ALA A 286 12.08 -8.13 49.01
C ALA A 286 13.60 -8.36 49.15
N GLY A 287 14.39 -7.29 49.07
CA GLY A 287 15.74 -7.23 49.62
C GLY A 287 16.91 -7.79 48.79
N ARG A 288 16.76 -8.08 47.49
CA ARG A 288 17.90 -8.46 46.63
C ARG A 288 18.36 -7.32 45.72
N ALA A 289 19.69 -7.22 45.55
CA ALA A 289 20.34 -6.21 44.73
C ALA A 289 19.84 -6.23 43.27
N PRO A 290 19.86 -5.07 42.56
CA PRO A 290 19.30 -4.93 41.21
C PRO A 290 19.83 -5.93 40.18
N ASP A 291 21.08 -6.35 40.35
CA ASP A 291 21.80 -7.17 39.36
C ASP A 291 21.53 -8.67 39.50
N GLN A 292 20.87 -9.10 40.59
CA GLN A 292 20.41 -10.47 40.80
C GLN A 292 18.90 -10.65 40.55
N ARG A 293 18.24 -9.64 39.95
CA ARG A 293 16.82 -9.65 39.59
C ARG A 293 16.57 -10.54 38.36
N GLY A 294 16.78 -11.85 38.52
CA GLY A 294 16.25 -12.83 37.58
C GLY A 294 14.72 -12.70 37.52
N ARG A 295 14.16 -12.48 36.34
CA ARG A 295 12.71 -12.46 36.14
C ARG A 295 12.15 -13.81 36.58
N LEU A 296 11.34 -13.83 37.64
CA LEU A 296 10.60 -15.02 38.08
C LEU A 296 9.73 -15.50 36.91
N THR A 297 10.11 -16.60 36.29
CA THR A 297 9.31 -17.21 35.23
C THR A 297 8.28 -18.16 35.84
N ALA A 298 7.20 -18.44 35.10
CA ALA A 298 6.20 -19.43 35.52
C ALA A 298 6.82 -20.82 35.77
N LYS A 299 7.92 -21.14 35.08
CA LYS A 299 8.67 -22.38 35.29
C LYS A 299 9.36 -22.41 36.65
N ASP A 300 9.92 -21.28 37.07
CA ASP A 300 10.59 -21.15 38.38
C ASP A 300 9.59 -21.36 39.52
N ILE A 301 8.39 -20.77 39.39
CA ILE A 301 7.28 -20.96 40.35
C ILE A 301 6.83 -22.42 40.40
N ALA A 302 6.69 -23.08 39.25
CA ALA A 302 6.27 -24.49 39.19
C ALA A 302 7.32 -25.45 39.79
N SER A 303 8.60 -25.05 39.80
CA SER A 303 9.71 -25.83 40.38
C SER A 303 10.07 -25.44 41.81
N MET A 304 9.41 -24.43 42.38
CA MET A 304 9.72 -23.92 43.71
C MET A 304 9.19 -24.86 44.81
N PRO A 305 9.97 -25.14 45.87
CA PRO A 305 9.48 -25.88 47.03
C PRO A 305 8.28 -25.19 47.68
N GLN A 306 7.32 -25.96 48.19
CA GLN A 306 6.06 -25.46 48.76
C GLN A 306 6.30 -24.33 49.79
N ASP A 307 7.27 -24.50 50.69
CA ASP A 307 7.58 -23.52 51.74
C ASP A 307 8.04 -22.17 51.17
N GLN A 308 8.76 -22.17 50.03
CA GLN A 308 9.20 -20.95 49.36
C GLN A 308 8.07 -20.30 48.58
N PHE A 309 7.15 -21.10 48.04
CA PHE A 309 5.94 -20.61 47.39
C PHE A 309 5.04 -19.89 48.38
N ASP A 310 4.81 -20.47 49.56
CA ASP A 310 3.99 -19.88 50.62
C ASP A 310 4.60 -18.55 51.13
N ALA A 311 5.92 -18.50 51.32
CA ALA A 311 6.62 -17.26 51.70
C ALA A 311 6.53 -16.17 50.61
N LEU A 312 6.63 -16.56 49.33
CA LEU A 312 6.45 -15.64 48.21
C LEU A 312 5.01 -15.11 48.17
N PHE A 313 4.01 -15.95 48.46
CA PHE A 313 2.61 -15.57 48.51
C PHE A 313 2.28 -14.65 49.69
N GLU A 314 2.83 -14.90 50.88
CA GLU A 314 2.71 -14.00 52.04
C GLU A 314 3.34 -12.63 51.76
N SER A 315 4.51 -12.58 51.11
CA SER A 315 5.17 -11.33 50.76
C SER A 315 4.34 -10.45 49.82
N MET A 316 3.61 -11.06 48.88
CA MET A 316 2.67 -10.35 47.99
C MET A 316 1.45 -9.82 48.75
N ARG A 317 0.98 -10.58 49.75
CA ARG A 317 -0.17 -10.19 50.56
C ARG A 317 0.15 -9.01 51.48
N ASP A 318 1.37 -8.96 52.01
CA ASP A 318 1.83 -7.85 52.86
C ASP A 318 2.10 -6.57 52.06
N THR A 319 2.55 -6.67 50.81
CA THR A 319 2.75 -5.48 49.96
C THR A 319 1.44 -4.82 49.51
N GLN A 320 0.33 -5.55 49.50
CA GLN A 320 -0.99 -5.01 49.18
C GLN A 320 -1.75 -4.44 50.39
N ARG A 321 -1.21 -4.54 51.61
CA ARG A 321 -1.85 -3.92 52.78
C ARG A 321 -1.65 -2.40 52.75
N PRO A 322 -2.73 -1.60 52.74
CA PRO A 322 -2.61 -0.15 52.87
C PRO A 322 -1.97 0.18 54.23
N GLN A 323 -0.81 0.84 54.20
CA GLN A 323 -0.22 1.42 55.41
C GLN A 323 -1.06 2.64 55.78
N PHE A 324 -1.77 2.55 56.90
CA PHE A 324 -2.51 3.66 57.50
C PHE A 324 -1.64 4.40 58.51
#